data_AF-A0A3M1E3U3-F1
#
_entry.id   AF-A0A3M1E3U3-F1
#
_cell.length_a   1.000
_cell.length_b   1.000
_cell.length_c   1.000
_cell.angle_alpha   90.00
_cell.angle_beta   90.00
_cell.angle_gamma   90.00
#
_symmetry.space_group_name_H-M   'P 1'
#
loop_
_entity.id
_entity.type
_entity.pdbx_description
1 polymer ?
#
loop_
_entity_poly.entity_id
_entity_poly.type
_entity_poly.pdbx_seq_one_letter_code
_entity_poly.pdbx_strand_id
1 'polypeptide(L)' 'MTANRPRIPPGQVVTQRFPVLHYGPVPRYESLADWDLRIFGAVEEEVRFTYDQLTALPTTRI' A
#
# COMPACT_ATOMS: atom_id res chain seq x y z
N MET A 1 -12.12 35.70 22.84
CA MET A 1 -11.51 34.37 22.68
C MET A 1 -12.12 33.70 21.47
N THR A 2 -11.60 33.96 20.27
CA THR A 2 -12.11 33.35 19.02
C THR A 2 -11.21 32.18 18.63
N ALA A 3 -11.74 30.97 18.74
CA ALA A 3 -11.03 29.75 18.39
C ALA A 3 -10.66 29.76 16.90
N ASN A 4 -9.38 29.50 16.61
CA ASN A 4 -8.80 29.38 15.27
C ASN A 4 -9.44 28.20 14.53
N ARG A 5 -10.53 28.44 13.79
CA ARG A 5 -11.25 27.41 13.05
C ARG A 5 -10.45 27.10 11.76
N PRO A 6 -10.08 25.84 11.47
CA PRO A 6 -9.31 25.50 10.27
C PRO A 6 -10.07 25.99 9.02
N ARG A 7 -9.35 26.64 8.10
CA ARG A 7 -9.89 27.12 6.83
C ARG A 7 -10.22 25.93 5.93
N ILE A 8 -11.44 25.42 6.04
CA ILE A 8 -11.94 24.33 5.21
C ILE A 8 -12.80 24.96 4.08
N PRO A 9 -12.48 24.71 2.80
CA PRO A 9 -13.31 25.17 1.69
C PRO A 9 -14.76 24.66 1.76
N PRO A 10 -15.75 25.39 1.23
CA PRO A 10 -17.13 24.92 1.16
C PRO A 10 -17.21 23.54 0.47
N GLY A 11 -17.92 22.59 1.09
CA GLY A 11 -18.07 21.21 0.59
C GLY A 11 -16.98 20.23 1.03
N GLN A 12 -15.97 20.67 1.77
CA GLN A 12 -14.91 19.81 2.30
C GLN A 12 -15.10 19.51 3.79
N VAL A 13 -14.60 18.35 4.24
CA VAL A 13 -14.55 17.95 5.66
C VAL A 13 -13.16 17.47 6.03
N VAL A 14 -12.73 17.69 7.26
CA VAL A 14 -11.49 17.10 7.79
C VAL A 14 -11.75 15.63 8.09
N THR A 15 -10.91 14.75 7.54
CA THR A 15 -10.99 13.31 7.77
C THR A 15 -9.64 12.78 8.24
N GLN A 16 -9.67 11.84 9.18
CA GLN A 16 -8.50 11.06 9.58
C GLN A 16 -8.33 9.80 8.74
N ARG A 17 -9.29 9.52 7.84
CA ARG A 17 -9.24 8.34 6.97
C ARG A 17 -8.17 8.53 5.91
N PHE A 18 -7.42 7.47 5.65
CA PHE A 18 -6.49 7.44 4.54
C PHE A 18 -7.27 7.45 3.21
N PRO A 19 -6.89 8.27 2.23
CA PRO A 19 -7.54 8.26 0.93
C PRO A 19 -7.36 6.89 0.26
N VAL A 20 -8.44 6.37 -0.32
CA VAL A 20 -8.40 5.12 -1.09
C VAL A 20 -8.43 5.46 -2.57
N LEU A 21 -7.45 4.96 -3.32
CA LEU A 21 -7.41 5.04 -4.77
C LEU A 21 -7.19 3.62 -5.32
N HIS A 22 -8.16 3.11 -6.06
CA HIS A 22 -8.03 1.85 -6.80
C HIS A 22 -8.65 2.00 -8.18
N TYR A 23 -8.11 1.27 -9.15
CA TYR A 23 -8.71 1.12 -10.46
C TYR A 23 -9.02 -0.37 -10.65
N GLY A 24 -10.31 -0.69 -10.75
CA GLY A 24 -10.78 -2.07 -10.82
C GLY A 24 -11.01 -2.75 -9.46
N PRO A 25 -11.42 -4.03 -9.47
CA PRO A 25 -11.70 -4.79 -8.26
C PRO A 25 -10.42 -5.05 -7.45
N VAL A 26 -10.54 -5.01 -6.12
CA VAL A 26 -9.44 -5.37 -5.21
C VAL A 26 -9.34 -6.90 -5.15
N PRO A 27 -8.17 -7.51 -5.44
CA PRO A 27 -7.99 -8.94 -5.31
C PRO A 27 -8.22 -9.40 -3.86
N ARG A 28 -8.92 -10.53 -3.70
CA ARG A 28 -9.16 -11.16 -2.40
C ARG A 28 -8.32 -12.42 -2.29
N TYR A 29 -7.51 -12.49 -1.24
CA TYR A 29 -6.69 -13.65 -0.90
C TYR A 29 -7.20 -14.25 0.40
N GLU A 30 -7.61 -15.53 0.38
CA GLU A 30 -7.96 -16.27 1.61
C GLU A 30 -6.70 -16.77 2.35
N SER A 31 -5.61 -16.97 1.61
CA SER A 31 -4.29 -17.36 2.08
C SER A 31 -3.21 -16.75 1.20
N LEU A 32 -2.01 -16.55 1.74
CA LEU A 32 -0.83 -16.09 1.01
C LEU A 32 0.07 -17.24 0.54
N ALA A 33 -0.36 -18.49 0.71
CA ALA A 33 0.41 -19.67 0.30
C ALA A 33 0.72 -19.68 -1.21
N ASP A 34 -0.23 -19.19 -2.03
CA ASP A 34 -0.08 -19.12 -3.50
C ASP A 34 0.42 -17.75 -3.98
N TRP A 35 0.71 -16.83 -3.06
CA TRP A 35 1.19 -15.49 -3.42
C TRP A 35 2.68 -15.50 -3.73
N ASP A 36 3.07 -14.80 -4.80
CA ASP A 36 4.47 -14.58 -5.13
C ASP A 36 4.76 -13.18 -5.68
N LEU A 37 5.98 -12.71 -5.45
CA LEU A 37 6.58 -11.57 -6.14
C LEU A 37 7.55 -12.10 -7.18
N ARG A 38 7.30 -11.79 -8.45
CA ARG A 38 8.26 -12.03 -9.53
C ARG A 38 8.98 -10.75 -9.91
N ILE A 39 10.29 -10.85 -10.00
CA ILE A 39 11.18 -9.84 -10.54
C ILE A 39 11.74 -10.38 -11.86
N PHE A 40 11.43 -9.70 -12.96
CA PHE A 40 11.71 -10.17 -14.32
C PHE A 40 11.96 -8.98 -15.26
N GLY A 41 12.43 -9.27 -16.48
CA GLY A 41 12.75 -8.25 -17.48
C GLY A 41 14.25 -7.92 -17.51
N ALA A 42 14.63 -6.68 -17.22
CA ALA A 42 16.03 -6.22 -17.26
C ALA A 42 16.80 -6.60 -15.99
N VAL A 43 16.89 -7.90 -15.71
CA VAL A 43 17.64 -8.49 -14.59
C VAL A 43 18.55 -9.59 -15.10
N GLU A 44 19.65 -9.88 -14.38
CA GLU A 44 20.58 -10.96 -14.76
C GLU A 44 19.89 -12.33 -14.70
N GLU A 45 19.16 -12.59 -13.61
CA GLU A 45 18.35 -13.79 -13.42
C GLU A 45 16.96 -13.40 -12.90
N GLU A 46 15.91 -14.08 -13.39
CA GLU A 46 14.57 -13.91 -12.84
C GLU A 46 14.51 -14.47 -11.42
N VAL A 47 13.87 -13.72 -10.51
CA VAL A 47 13.73 -14.13 -9.11
C VAL A 47 12.26 -14.18 -8.74
N ARG A 48 11.90 -15.17 -7.92
CA ARG A 48 10.58 -15.31 -7.34
C ARG A 48 10.68 -15.42 -5.82
N PHE A 49 9.90 -14.62 -5.11
CA PHE A 49 9.78 -14.67 -3.65
C PHE A 49 8.39 -15.10 -3.24
N THR A 50 8.28 -16.05 -2.31
CA THR A 50 7.06 -16.23 -1.53
C THR A 50 6.87 -15.06 -0.57
N TYR A 51 5.67 -14.93 -0.01
CA TYR A 51 5.39 -13.90 0.99
C TYR A 51 6.34 -13.99 2.20
N ASP A 52 6.60 -15.20 2.70
CA ASP A 52 7.50 -15.43 3.83
C ASP A 52 8.95 -15.05 3.51
N GLN A 53 9.42 -15.36 2.29
CA GLN A 53 10.76 -14.99 1.86
C GLN A 53 10.91 -13.48 1.72
N LEU A 54 9.90 -12.79 1.17
CA LEU A 54 9.92 -11.33 1.02
C LEU A 54 9.95 -10.63 2.39
N THR A 55 9.12 -11.08 3.33
CA THR A 55 9.01 -10.48 4.67
C THR A 55 10.21 -10.77 5.57
N ALA A 56 11.00 -11.79 5.26
CA ALA A 56 12.27 -12.08 5.94
C ALA A 56 13.42 -11.15 5.52
N LEU A 57 13.27 -10.37 4.44
CA LEU A 57 14.29 -9.42 4.01
C LEU A 57 14.46 -8.26 5.01
N PRO A 58 15.66 -7.65 5.11
CA PRO A 58 15.87 -6.47 5.94
C PRO A 58 14.90 -5.34 5.57
N THR A 59 14.24 -4.76 6.58
CA THR A 59 13.30 -3.64 6.39
C THR A 59 13.85 -2.37 7.03
N THR A 60 13.51 -1.22 6.44
CA THR A 60 13.80 0.10 7.02
C THR A 60 12.53 0.93 7.07
N ARG A 61 12.46 1.87 8.01
CA ARG A 61 11.36 2.82 8.14
C ARG A 61 11.80 4.17 7.60
N ILE A 62 10.99 4.72 6.71
CA ILE A 62 11.19 6.03 6.08
C ILE A 62 10.17 7.01 6.64
#